data_AF-W9YAC6-F1
#
_entry.id   AF-W9YAC6-F1
#
_cell.length_a   1.000
_cell.length_b   1.000
_cell.length_c   1.000
_cell.angle_alpha   90.00
_cell.angle_beta   90.00
_cell.angle_gamma   90.00
#
_symmetry.space_group_name_H-M   'P 1'
#
loop_
_entity.id
_entity.type
_entity.pdbx_description
1 polymer ?
#
loop_
_entity_poly.entity_id
_entity_poly.type
_entity_poly.pdbx_seq_one_letter_code
_entity_poly.pdbx_strand_id
1 'polypeptide(L)'
;MIISALAKDIHPATDVEVYFCRSLGFSLTLIALIVLFFTGSIPLSSSISEPVSLEDNDPKAPYAVPILRITTMFHGLSTIYCYMRYMNFGQTGYMLGAIGYGAIGSLGLWCVIFGTSGGRISKRTGADKRMTGFPFKNIMAYDKKKDRKMG
;
A
#
# COMPACT_ATOMS: atom_id res chain seq x y z
N MET A 1 -18.39 18.77 -11.15
CA MET A 1 -18.81 19.73 -10.11
C MET A 1 -17.76 20.82 -9.87
N ILE A 2 -16.49 20.51 -9.56
CA ILE A 2 -15.47 21.56 -9.33
C ILE A 2 -15.22 22.42 -10.58
N ILE A 3 -15.07 21.82 -11.77
CA ILE A 3 -14.89 22.56 -13.03
C ILE A 3 -16.05 23.54 -13.26
N SER A 4 -17.29 23.09 -13.06
CA SER A 4 -18.49 23.92 -13.23
C SER A 4 -18.58 25.08 -12.23
N ALA A 5 -17.89 25.00 -11.09
CA ALA A 5 -17.85 26.07 -10.09
C ALA A 5 -16.73 27.10 -10.36
N LEU A 6 -15.67 26.72 -11.07
CA LEU A 6 -14.54 27.60 -11.40
C LEU A 6 -14.58 28.13 -12.84
N ALA A 7 -15.28 27.45 -13.75
CA ALA A 7 -15.33 27.84 -15.14
C ALA A 7 -16.06 29.17 -15.30
N LYS A 8 -15.39 30.12 -15.98
CA LYS A 8 -15.97 31.40 -16.35
C LYS A 8 -17.19 31.23 -17.26
N ASP A 9 -17.11 30.26 -18.17
CA ASP A 9 -18.17 29.88 -19.08
C ASP A 9 -18.57 28.42 -18.85
N ILE A 10 -19.86 28.19 -18.61
CA ILE A 10 -20.39 26.85 -18.35
C ILE A 10 -20.32 26.02 -19.64
N HIS A 11 -19.55 24.94 -19.59
CA HIS A 11 -19.41 23.99 -20.69
C HIS A 11 -19.47 22.54 -20.15
N PRO A 12 -19.87 21.57 -20.99
CA PRO A 12 -19.80 20.17 -20.61
C PRO A 12 -18.33 19.77 -20.40
N ALA A 13 -18.05 19.09 -19.30
CA ALA A 13 -16.69 18.66 -18.98
C ALA A 13 -16.17 17.69 -20.05
N THR A 14 -15.04 18.04 -20.64
CA THR A 14 -14.35 17.19 -21.61
C THR A 14 -13.74 15.96 -20.93
N ASP A 15 -13.51 14.90 -21.69
CA ASP A 15 -12.89 13.67 -21.17
C ASP A 15 -11.53 13.90 -20.52
N VAL A 16 -10.76 14.84 -21.07
CA VAL A 16 -9.44 15.23 -20.57
C VAL A 16 -9.55 15.93 -19.23
N GLU A 17 -10.48 16.87 -19.08
CA GLU A 17 -10.71 17.56 -17.81
C GLU A 17 -11.20 16.60 -16.73
N VAL A 18 -12.09 15.68 -17.08
CA VAL A 18 -12.56 14.62 -16.17
C VAL A 18 -11.39 13.73 -15.74
N TYR A 19 -10.51 13.33 -16.68
CA TYR A 19 -9.33 12.54 -16.39
C TYR A 19 -8.38 13.27 -15.42
N PHE A 20 -8.02 14.52 -15.72
CA PHE A 20 -7.11 15.31 -14.89
C PHE A 20 -7.69 15.59 -13.51
N CYS A 21 -8.96 16.01 -13.41
CA CYS A 21 -9.58 16.33 -12.13
C CYS A 21 -9.67 15.11 -11.21
N ARG A 22 -10.02 13.94 -11.76
CA ARG A 22 -10.11 12.71 -10.96
C ARG A 22 -8.73 12.20 -10.54
N SER A 23 -7.76 12.21 -11.46
CA SER A 23 -6.38 11.81 -11.16
C SER A 23 -5.73 12.73 -10.12
N LEU A 24 -6.01 14.03 -10.20
CA LEU A 24 -5.59 15.02 -9.21
C LEU A 24 -6.24 14.75 -7.85
N GLY A 25 -7.55 14.53 -7.80
CA GLY A 25 -8.26 14.22 -6.55
C GLY A 25 -7.72 12.97 -5.84
N PHE A 26 -7.42 11.91 -6.60
CA PHE A 26 -6.77 10.72 -6.06
C PHE A 26 -5.36 11.02 -5.54
N SER A 27 -4.56 11.77 -6.30
CA SER A 27 -3.19 12.12 -5.90
C SER A 27 -3.16 12.98 -4.63
N LEU A 28 -4.06 13.97 -4.52
CA LEU A 28 -4.18 14.81 -3.33
C LEU A 28 -4.62 14.01 -2.10
N THR A 29 -5.54 13.05 -2.27
CA THR A 29 -5.92 12.12 -1.20
C THR A 29 -4.74 11.31 -0.71
N LEU A 30 -3.93 10.76 -1.63
CA LEU A 30 -2.71 10.02 -1.26
C LEU A 30 -1.72 10.91 -0.51
N ILE A 31 -1.46 12.12 -1.02
CA ILE A 31 -0.55 13.08 -0.37
C ILE A 31 -1.03 13.40 1.03
N ALA A 32 -2.33 13.68 1.21
CA ALA A 32 -2.91 13.95 2.53
C ALA A 32 -2.72 12.77 3.50
N LEU A 33 -2.88 11.53 3.03
CA LEU A 33 -2.64 10.32 3.85
C LEU A 33 -1.16 10.16 4.21
N ILE A 34 -0.24 10.41 3.26
CA ILE A 34 1.21 10.36 3.53
C ILE A 34 1.59 11.44 4.55
N VAL A 35 1.08 12.66 4.41
CA VAL A 35 1.30 13.76 5.35
C VAL A 35 0.81 13.39 6.75
N LEU A 36 -0.38 12.78 6.88
CA LEU A 36 -0.90 12.29 8.17
C LEU A 36 0.01 11.26 8.85
N PHE A 37 0.72 10.41 8.09
CA PHE A 37 1.71 9.52 8.65
C PHE A 37 2.96 10.29 9.09
N PHE A 38 3.45 11.22 8.28
CA PHE A 38 4.62 12.04 8.63
C PHE A 38 4.39 13.00 9.80
N THR A 39 3.14 13.45 10.03
CA THR A 39 2.82 14.27 11.21
C THR A 39 2.89 13.47 12.51
N GLY A 40 2.95 12.14 12.44
CA GLY A 40 2.95 11.26 13.61
C GLY A 40 1.63 11.24 14.38
N SER A 41 0.57 11.83 13.83
CA SER A 41 -0.75 11.94 14.50
C SER A 41 -1.50 10.61 14.56
N ILE A 42 -1.12 9.63 13.73
CA ILE A 42 -1.70 8.28 13.71
C ILE A 42 -0.83 7.36 14.58
N PRO A 43 -1.32 6.88 15.74
CA PRO A 43 -0.56 5.94 16.55
C PRO A 43 -0.40 4.60 15.80
N LEU A 44 0.85 4.17 15.64
CA LEU A 44 1.21 2.92 14.96
C LEU A 44 0.95 1.71 15.87
N SER A 45 -0.33 1.36 16.09
CA SER A 45 -0.79 0.20 16.85
C SER A 45 -0.57 0.24 18.38
N SER A 46 -1.44 -0.46 19.11
CA SER A 46 -1.49 -0.55 20.57
C SER A 46 -0.36 -1.37 21.22
N SER A 47 0.64 -1.81 20.45
CA SER A 47 1.79 -2.60 20.95
C SER A 47 3.10 -1.83 21.00
N ILE A 48 3.09 -0.52 20.76
CA ILE A 48 4.25 0.33 20.96
C ILE A 48 4.20 0.79 22.43
N SER A 49 4.86 0.03 23.30
CA SER A 49 5.07 0.41 24.71
C SER A 49 6.21 1.42 24.88
N GLU A 50 6.86 1.86 23.81
CA GLU A 50 7.93 2.85 23.86
C GLU A 50 7.66 3.97 22.87
N PRO A 51 7.65 5.25 23.30
CA PRO A 51 7.59 6.36 22.37
C PRO A 51 8.69 6.20 21.33
N VAL A 52 8.40 6.51 20.06
CA VAL A 52 9.37 6.45 18.96
C VAL A 52 10.58 7.31 19.36
N SER A 53 11.63 6.65 19.86
CA SER A 53 12.88 7.30 20.26
C SER A 53 13.61 7.75 18.99
N LEU A 54 14.16 8.96 19.04
CA LEU A 54 15.01 9.53 18.00
C LEU A 54 16.47 9.05 18.11
N GLU A 55 16.80 8.15 19.04
CA GLU A 55 18.17 7.65 19.19
C GLU A 55 18.48 6.45 18.30
N ASP A 56 19.60 6.60 17.58
CA ASP A 56 20.20 5.70 16.62
C ASP A 56 20.52 4.33 17.21
N ASN A 57 19.71 3.33 16.86
CA ASN A 57 20.21 2.00 16.52
C ASN A 57 19.28 1.38 15.45
N ASP A 58 19.39 1.99 14.26
CA ASP A 58 18.86 1.64 12.94
C ASP A 58 17.34 1.33 12.83
N PRO A 59 16.48 2.36 12.79
CA PRO A 59 15.14 2.23 12.27
C PRO A 59 15.11 2.70 10.81
N LYS A 60 14.98 1.77 9.85
CA LYS A 60 14.32 2.09 8.57
C LYS A 60 13.08 2.92 8.91
N ALA A 61 13.03 4.16 8.43
CA ALA A 61 12.12 5.23 8.86
C ALA A 61 10.79 4.68 9.44
N PRO A 62 10.35 5.07 10.65
CA PRO A 62 9.22 4.45 11.35
C PRO A 62 7.92 4.41 10.53
N TYR A 63 7.79 5.32 9.56
CA TYR A 63 6.65 5.43 8.65
C TYR A 63 6.82 4.69 7.31
N ALA A 64 7.97 4.07 7.03
CA ALA A 64 8.23 3.41 5.75
C ALA A 64 7.23 2.28 5.46
N VAL A 65 6.91 1.44 6.45
CA VAL A 65 5.97 0.33 6.30
C VAL A 65 4.52 0.83 6.09
N PRO A 66 3.96 1.73 6.91
CA PRO A 66 2.61 2.23 6.67
C PRO A 66 2.50 3.03 5.35
N ILE A 67 3.52 3.82 4.99
CA ILE A 67 3.54 4.54 3.71
C ILE A 67 3.59 3.57 2.52
N LEU A 68 4.41 2.51 2.61
CA LEU A 68 4.43 1.47 1.58
C LEU A 68 3.05 0.80 1.43
N ARG A 69 2.34 0.54 2.52
CA ARG A 69 0.99 -0.05 2.48
C ARG A 69 -0.03 0.88 1.83
N ILE A 70 -0.07 2.16 2.24
CA ILE A 70 -1.05 3.11 1.70
C ILE A 70 -0.81 3.39 0.21
N THR A 71 0.45 3.53 -0.20
CA THR A 71 0.83 3.72 -1.61
C THR A 71 0.51 2.48 -2.45
N THR A 72 0.77 1.28 -1.93
CA THR A 72 0.37 0.02 -2.60
C THR A 72 -1.14 -0.05 -2.79
N MET A 73 -1.93 0.27 -1.76
CA MET A 73 -3.39 0.29 -1.85
C MET A 73 -3.89 1.32 -2.87
N PHE A 74 -3.28 2.50 -2.87
CA PHE A 74 -3.57 3.54 -3.86
C PHE A 74 -3.36 3.03 -5.28
N HIS A 75 -2.18 2.48 -5.60
CA HIS A 75 -1.91 1.95 -6.94
C HIS A 75 -2.86 0.80 -7.31
N GLY A 76 -3.23 -0.07 -6.35
CA GLY A 76 -4.23 -1.13 -6.57
C GLY A 76 -5.62 -0.57 -6.92
N LEU A 77 -6.12 0.38 -6.14
CA LEU A 77 -7.41 1.02 -6.40
C LEU A 77 -7.42 1.83 -7.70
N SER A 78 -6.34 2.54 -8.00
CA SER A 78 -6.17 3.28 -9.26
C SER A 78 -6.16 2.32 -10.46
N THR A 79 -5.54 1.15 -10.34
CA THR A 79 -5.58 0.11 -11.38
C THR A 79 -7.00 -0.35 -11.67
N ILE A 80 -7.75 -0.69 -10.61
CA ILE A 80 -9.14 -1.13 -10.73
C ILE A 80 -9.99 -0.02 -11.38
N TYR A 81 -9.84 1.21 -10.91
CA TYR A 81 -10.55 2.36 -11.44
C TYR A 81 -10.25 2.58 -12.94
N CYS A 82 -8.99 2.57 -13.32
CA CYS A 82 -8.55 2.73 -14.69
C CYS A 82 -9.06 1.59 -15.59
N TYR A 83 -8.99 0.34 -15.12
CA TYR A 83 -9.53 -0.81 -15.84
C TYR A 83 -11.05 -0.69 -16.05
N MET A 84 -11.80 -0.33 -15.00
CA MET A 84 -13.24 -0.11 -15.12
C MET A 84 -13.57 1.01 -16.11
N ARG A 85 -12.84 2.13 -16.10
CA ARG A 85 -13.03 3.21 -17.08
C ARG A 85 -12.76 2.76 -18.50
N TYR A 86 -11.70 1.98 -18.71
CA TYR A 86 -11.41 1.41 -20.03
C TYR A 86 -12.54 0.49 -20.52
N MET A 87 -13.02 -0.43 -19.67
CA MET A 87 -14.08 -1.37 -20.03
C MET A 87 -15.42 -0.69 -20.37
N ASN A 88 -15.73 0.44 -19.73
CA ASN A 88 -17.01 1.12 -19.94
C ASN A 88 -16.98 2.15 -21.09
N PHE A 89 -15.82 2.79 -21.34
CA PHE A 89 -15.74 3.94 -22.25
C PHE A 89 -14.72 3.78 -23.38
N GLY A 90 -13.94 2.68 -23.42
CA GLY A 90 -12.97 2.39 -24.49
C GLY A 90 -11.77 3.35 -24.55
N GLN A 91 -11.60 4.21 -23.55
CA GLN A 91 -10.55 5.23 -23.53
C GLN A 91 -9.18 4.60 -23.25
N THR A 92 -8.33 4.49 -24.29
CA THR A 92 -7.02 3.81 -24.24
C THR A 92 -6.05 4.41 -23.22
N GLY A 93 -6.16 5.70 -22.91
CA GLY A 93 -5.38 6.34 -21.85
C GLY A 93 -5.58 5.67 -20.48
N TYR A 94 -6.80 5.23 -20.17
CA TYR A 94 -7.08 4.49 -18.94
C TYR A 94 -6.55 3.06 -18.98
N MET A 95 -6.41 2.43 -20.15
CA MET A 95 -5.73 1.13 -20.28
C MET A 95 -4.25 1.24 -19.92
N LEU A 96 -3.55 2.25 -20.45
CA LEU A 96 -2.16 2.51 -20.10
C LEU A 96 -2.01 2.84 -18.60
N GLY A 97 -2.95 3.62 -18.05
CA GLY A 97 -3.04 3.87 -16.62
C GLY A 97 -3.17 2.58 -15.81
N ALA A 98 -4.07 1.67 -16.19
CA ALA A 98 -4.26 0.40 -15.50
C ALA A 98 -2.99 -0.46 -15.50
N ILE A 99 -2.26 -0.50 -16.62
CA ILE A 99 -0.98 -1.21 -16.72
C ILE A 99 0.07 -0.57 -15.81
N GLY A 100 0.23 0.76 -15.87
CA GLY A 100 1.23 1.48 -15.08
C GLY A 100 0.97 1.37 -13.57
N TYR A 101 -0.26 1.67 -13.14
CA TYR A 101 -0.67 1.50 -11.75
C TYR A 101 -0.57 0.04 -11.30
N GLY A 102 -0.91 -0.91 -12.17
CA GLY A 102 -0.88 -2.33 -11.84
C GLY A 102 0.54 -2.85 -11.64
N ALA A 103 1.50 -2.41 -12.47
CA ALA A 103 2.90 -2.76 -12.33
C ALA A 103 3.49 -2.24 -11.01
N ILE A 104 3.27 -0.96 -10.70
CA ILE A 104 3.75 -0.35 -9.45
C ILE A 104 3.05 -0.96 -8.24
N GLY A 105 1.74 -1.18 -8.31
CA GLY A 105 0.97 -1.84 -7.25
C GLY A 105 1.44 -3.27 -6.98
N SER A 106 1.81 -4.02 -8.02
CA SER A 106 2.39 -5.36 -7.88
C SER A 106 3.75 -5.34 -7.21
N LEU A 107 4.61 -4.36 -7.55
CA LEU A 107 5.89 -4.16 -6.87
C LEU A 107 5.70 -3.75 -5.40
N GLY A 108 4.74 -2.86 -5.12
CA GLY A 108 4.38 -2.49 -3.75
C GLY A 108 3.89 -3.69 -2.94
N LEU A 109 3.01 -4.51 -3.52
CA LEU A 109 2.50 -5.74 -2.91
C LEU A 109 3.63 -6.72 -2.63
N TRP A 110 4.56 -6.89 -3.57
CA TRP A 110 5.77 -7.70 -3.37
C TRP A 110 6.57 -7.20 -2.16
N CYS A 111 6.82 -5.89 -2.07
CA CYS A 111 7.53 -5.29 -0.94
C CYS A 111 6.77 -5.46 0.39
N VAL A 112 5.43 -5.41 0.40
CA VAL A 112 4.62 -5.64 1.61
C VAL A 112 4.72 -7.10 2.08
N ILE A 113 4.61 -8.04 1.14
CA ILE A 113 4.61 -9.49 1.43
C ILE A 113 6.00 -9.98 1.83
N PHE A 114 7.03 -9.60 1.08
CA PHE A 114 8.39 -10.17 1.21
C PHE A 114 9.41 -9.21 1.82
N GLY A 115 9.17 -7.89 1.71
CA GLY A 115 10.10 -6.87 2.19
C GLY A 115 9.94 -6.52 3.68
N THR A 116 8.83 -6.90 4.32
CA THR A 116 8.59 -6.57 5.74
C THR A 116 9.07 -7.68 6.67
N SER A 117 9.77 -7.31 7.74
CA SER A 117 10.38 -8.23 8.72
C SER A 117 9.47 -8.66 9.86
N GLY A 118 8.32 -7.99 10.03
CA GLY A 118 7.45 -8.09 11.22
C GLY A 118 6.79 -9.45 11.49
N GLY A 119 6.95 -10.42 10.58
CA GLY A 119 6.45 -11.79 10.74
C GLY A 119 7.54 -12.85 10.93
N ARG A 120 8.83 -12.49 10.87
CA ARG A 120 9.93 -13.45 10.75
C ARG A 120 10.11 -14.36 11.95
N ILE A 121 9.72 -13.94 13.15
CA ILE A 121 9.86 -14.78 14.35
C ILE A 121 8.48 -15.08 14.91
N SER A 122 8.22 -16.36 15.15
CA SER A 122 7.02 -16.81 15.86
C SER A 122 7.05 -16.36 17.31
N LYS A 123 6.08 -15.52 17.70
CA LYS A 123 5.86 -15.15 19.10
C LYS A 123 5.52 -16.38 19.96
N ARG A 124 4.93 -17.43 19.37
CA ARG A 124 4.59 -18.68 20.07
C ARG A 124 5.80 -19.60 20.24
N THR A 125 6.66 -19.70 19.24
CA THR A 125 7.69 -20.76 19.17
C THR A 125 9.13 -20.27 19.09
N GLY A 126 9.35 -18.96 19.00
CA GLY A 126 10.67 -18.36 18.75
C GLY A 126 11.31 -18.81 17.43
N ALA A 127 10.59 -19.57 16.60
CA ALA A 127 11.11 -20.13 15.36
C ALA A 127 11.05 -19.09 14.23
N ASP A 128 12.07 -19.14 13.37
CA ASP A 128 12.09 -18.34 12.14
C ASP A 128 10.97 -18.82 11.19
N LYS A 129 9.95 -17.99 11.01
CA LYS A 129 8.82 -18.21 10.10
C LYS A 129 9.20 -18.16 8.63
N ARG A 130 10.42 -17.77 8.27
CA ARG A 130 10.95 -17.99 6.91
C ARG A 130 11.02 -19.48 6.55
N MET A 131 11.05 -20.36 7.55
CA MET A 131 10.93 -21.81 7.37
C MET A 131 9.46 -22.28 7.29
N THR A 132 8.51 -21.45 7.72
CA THR A 132 7.08 -21.77 7.74
C THR A 132 6.40 -21.23 6.49
N GLY A 133 6.75 -21.80 5.35
CA GLY A 133 5.78 -22.14 4.32
C GLY A 133 4.90 -21.08 3.65
N PHE A 134 5.16 -19.78 3.80
CA PHE A 134 4.39 -18.72 3.15
C PHE A 134 5.26 -17.98 2.12
N PRO A 135 4.80 -17.80 0.87
CA PRO A 135 3.50 -18.25 0.33
C PRO A 135 3.48 -19.74 -0.06
N PHE A 136 4.64 -20.42 -0.08
CA PHE A 136 4.74 -21.83 -0.47
C PHE A 136 5.26 -22.69 0.68
N LYS A 137 4.53 -23.76 1.02
CA LYS A 137 4.82 -24.64 2.14
C LYS A 137 6.16 -25.35 1.97
N ASN A 138 7.15 -25.03 2.79
CA ASN A 138 8.40 -25.78 2.86
C ASN A 138 8.30 -26.88 3.93
N ILE A 139 7.95 -28.09 3.49
CA ILE A 139 7.79 -29.26 4.38
C ILE A 139 9.13 -29.68 5.00
N MET A 140 10.25 -29.42 4.31
CA MET A 140 11.59 -29.83 4.76
C MET A 140 12.15 -28.92 5.87
N ALA A 141 11.71 -27.66 5.94
CA ALA A 141 12.18 -26.69 6.92
C ALA A 141 11.31 -26.65 8.21
N TYR A 142 10.17 -27.34 8.22
CA TYR A 142 9.27 -27.41 9.37
C TYR A 142 9.71 -28.48 10.37
N ASP A 143 10.18 -28.08 11.55
CA ASP A 143 10.51 -28.99 12.64
C ASP A 143 9.33 -29.20 13.61
N LYS A 144 8.65 -30.33 13.42
CA LYS A 144 7.53 -30.78 14.27
C LYS A 144 7.92 -31.04 15.73
N LYS A 145 9.21 -31.29 16.02
CA LYS A 145 9.70 -31.53 17.39
C LYS A 145 9.80 -30.24 18.21
N LYS A 146 10.11 -29.11 17.56
CA LYS A 146 10.19 -27.80 18.22
C LYS A 146 8.81 -27.25 18.60
N ASP A 147 7.79 -27.54 17.79
CA ASP A 147 6.39 -27.12 18.05
C ASP A 147 5.70 -27.95 19.15
N ARG A 148 6.06 -29.24 19.30
CA ARG A 148 5.52 -30.12 20.38
C ARG A 148 6.03 -29.79 21.78
N LYS A 149 7.15 -29.08 21.94
CA LYS A 149 7.72 -28.74 23.27
C LYS A 149 7.03 -27.57 23.98
N MET A 150 6.05 -26.93 23.33
CA MET A 150 5.39 -25.72 23.84
C MET A 150 3.86 -25.88 23.97
N GLY A 151 3.38 -27.13 23.92
CA GLY A 151 2.00 -27.50 24.22
C GLY A 151 1.89 -28.13 25.59
#